data_AF-A0A3N4M4R5-F1
#
_entry.id   AF-A0A3N4M4R5-F1
#
_cell.length_a   1.000
_cell.length_b   1.000
_cell.length_c   1.000
_cell.angle_alpha   90.00
_cell.angle_beta   90.00
_cell.angle_gamma   90.00
#
_symmetry.space_group_name_H-M   'P 1'
#
loop_
_entity.id
_entity.type
_entity.pdbx_description
1 polymer ?
#
loop_
_entity_poly.entity_id
_entity_poly.type
_entity_poly.pdbx_seq_one_letter_code
_entity_poly.pdbx_strand_id
1 'polypeptide(L)'
;MELSKSAQALRDEFASIQGDKERARQHMSALENKLRDSREKLTSIKHKLETGRSMKDQMHEYREAVKKQNRLISEADKEIEALVPDLAKAQAKVNDITEVGAEKEKRFQKETSRLFDSYNQLKTAYDEIEHYVNSGKASRLARCMQEVDDFQREVKRLQDETNNTISQLHKYQGEIANAKNTEQKIVNNLRYRQNLRNIERLKGEIAELEAQDPEGDRERFQQQAERMNQKNLRLATQRSEIAGAMKAKDNELVHLMRQYDIDFKDAKDNYRKATVKVQTTKAAIEDLTKYSAALDMAVMKYHSMKMEEINRIIDELWKATYRGTDVDTIMIRSEAENTKGNRNYNYRVCMVKQDTELDMRGRCSAGQKVLACIIIRLALAECFGVNCGLIALDEPTTNLDRDNIKSLARSLAQIIETRQKQANFQLIVITHDEDFLSYMSCSDYCDHYYRL
;
A
#
# COMPACT_ATOMS: atom_id res chain seq x y z
N MET A 1 10.67 -98.91 25.69
CA MET A 1 11.11 -98.39 24.37
C MET A 1 10.00 -97.63 23.65
N GLU A 2 8.74 -98.09 23.69
CA GLU A 2 7.61 -97.43 23.02
C GLU A 2 7.25 -96.04 23.57
N LEU A 3 7.29 -95.84 24.89
CA LEU A 3 7.07 -94.54 25.53
C LEU A 3 8.07 -93.45 25.08
N SER A 4 9.31 -93.83 24.78
CA SER A 4 10.35 -92.90 24.30
C SER A 4 10.09 -92.48 22.85
N LYS A 5 9.65 -93.41 21.98
CA LYS A 5 9.27 -93.10 20.60
C LYS A 5 8.02 -92.21 20.53
N SER A 6 7.03 -92.44 21.41
CA SER A 6 5.84 -91.59 21.49
C SER A 6 6.16 -90.18 22.00
N ALA A 7 7.08 -90.05 22.97
CA ALA A 7 7.51 -88.75 23.47
C ALA A 7 8.32 -87.94 22.43
N GLN A 8 9.11 -88.63 21.59
CA GLN A 8 9.83 -88.00 20.49
C GLN A 8 8.85 -87.50 19.41
N ALA A 9 7.86 -88.31 19.01
CA ALA A 9 6.84 -87.90 18.04
C ALA A 9 6.02 -86.69 18.53
N LEU A 10 5.63 -86.66 19.81
CA LEU A 10 4.94 -85.51 20.42
C LEU A 10 5.82 -84.26 20.46
N ARG A 11 7.14 -84.39 20.63
CA ARG A 11 8.07 -83.25 20.57
C ARG A 11 8.20 -82.70 19.16
N ASP A 12 8.28 -83.56 18.16
CA ASP A 12 8.37 -83.15 16.75
C ASP A 12 7.06 -82.49 16.29
N GLU A 13 5.91 -83.02 16.74
CA GLU A 13 4.59 -82.43 16.48
C GLU A 13 4.41 -81.08 17.19
N PHE A 14 4.85 -80.96 18.45
CA PHE A 14 4.88 -79.70 19.18
C PHE A 14 5.79 -78.66 18.51
N ALA A 15 6.97 -79.07 18.03
CA ALA A 15 7.87 -78.20 17.29
C ALA A 15 7.28 -77.73 15.95
N SER A 16 6.56 -78.59 15.24
CA SER A 16 5.83 -78.23 14.01
C SER A 16 4.73 -77.21 14.32
N ILE A 17 3.89 -77.48 15.32
CA ILE A 17 2.80 -76.58 15.74
C ILE A 17 3.36 -75.22 16.21
N GLN A 18 4.49 -75.22 16.91
CA GLN A 18 5.16 -73.99 17.33
C GLN A 18 5.70 -73.22 16.11
N GLY A 19 6.28 -73.89 15.12
CA GLY A 19 6.70 -73.29 13.85
C GLY A 19 5.53 -72.76 13.01
N ASP A 20 4.38 -73.43 13.01
CA ASP A 20 3.14 -72.95 12.37
C ASP A 20 2.58 -71.72 13.09
N LYS A 21 2.61 -71.71 14.43
CA LYS A 21 2.22 -70.55 15.25
C LYS A 21 3.13 -69.35 15.01
N GLU A 22 4.44 -69.54 14.90
CA GLU A 22 5.40 -68.48 14.57
C GLU A 22 5.13 -67.91 13.17
N ARG A 23 4.89 -68.77 12.17
CA ARG A 23 4.54 -68.36 10.79
C ARG A 23 3.21 -67.60 10.74
N ALA A 24 2.19 -68.07 11.46
CA ALA A 24 0.91 -67.38 11.56
C ALA A 24 1.04 -66.01 12.24
N ARG A 25 1.87 -65.89 13.29
CA ARG A 25 2.17 -64.60 13.93
C ARG A 25 2.88 -63.63 12.99
N GLN A 26 3.89 -64.09 12.25
CA GLN A 26 4.58 -63.26 11.26
C GLN A 26 3.63 -62.80 10.15
N HIS A 27 2.75 -63.69 9.67
CA HIS A 27 1.75 -63.34 8.66
C HIS A 27 0.71 -62.35 9.18
N MET A 28 0.29 -62.49 10.45
CA MET A 28 -0.63 -61.56 11.11
C MET A 28 0.01 -60.18 11.28
N SER A 29 1.26 -60.10 11.73
CA SER A 29 2.00 -58.84 11.84
C SER A 29 2.20 -58.16 10.46
N ALA A 30 2.47 -58.94 9.41
CA ALA A 30 2.56 -58.42 8.05
C ALA A 30 1.22 -57.87 7.54
N LEU A 31 0.10 -58.52 7.87
CA LEU A 31 -1.24 -58.03 7.55
C LEU A 31 -1.62 -56.79 8.35
N GLU A 32 -1.26 -56.72 9.63
CA GLU A 32 -1.46 -55.53 10.48
C GLU A 32 -0.70 -54.32 9.95
N ASN A 33 0.54 -54.50 9.53
CA ASN A 33 1.32 -53.43 8.90
C ASN A 33 0.70 -52.97 7.57
N LYS A 34 0.25 -53.90 6.70
CA LYS A 34 -0.47 -53.56 5.48
C LYS A 34 -1.79 -52.82 5.75
N LEU A 35 -2.51 -53.21 6.81
CA LEU A 35 -3.75 -52.55 7.23
C LEU A 35 -3.47 -51.12 7.71
N ARG A 36 -2.40 -50.94 8.49
CA ARG A 36 -1.95 -49.62 8.95
C ARG A 36 -1.57 -48.72 7.78
N ASP A 37 -0.73 -49.19 6.86
CA ASP A 37 -0.33 -48.44 5.67
C ASP A 37 -1.55 -48.07 4.81
N SER A 38 -2.51 -48.99 4.68
CA SER A 38 -3.75 -48.74 3.93
C SER A 38 -4.63 -47.69 4.62
N ARG A 39 -4.69 -47.70 5.96
CA ARG A 39 -5.41 -46.68 6.74
C ARG A 39 -4.73 -45.31 6.61
N GLU A 40 -3.42 -45.23 6.67
CA GLU A 40 -2.66 -43.98 6.49
C GLU A 40 -2.82 -43.40 5.07
N LYS A 41 -2.84 -44.27 4.05
CA LYS A 41 -3.17 -43.85 2.67
C LYS A 41 -4.60 -43.33 2.57
N LEU A 42 -5.56 -44.00 3.22
CA LEU A 42 -6.98 -43.62 3.18
C LEU A 42 -7.22 -42.28 3.89
N THR A 43 -6.57 -42.02 5.02
CA THR A 43 -6.63 -40.71 5.70
C THR A 43 -5.98 -39.62 4.85
N SER A 44 -4.83 -39.89 4.21
CA SER A 44 -4.20 -38.94 3.29
C SER A 44 -5.09 -38.60 2.09
N ILE A 45 -5.74 -39.59 1.48
CA ILE A 45 -6.67 -39.39 0.36
C ILE A 45 -7.91 -38.61 0.80
N LYS A 46 -8.47 -38.91 1.98
CA LYS A 46 -9.59 -38.13 2.55
C LYS A 46 -9.23 -36.67 2.74
N HIS A 47 -8.06 -36.38 3.30
CA HIS A 47 -7.60 -35.01 3.49
C HIS A 47 -7.40 -34.28 2.15
N LYS A 48 -6.79 -34.95 1.15
CA LYS A 48 -6.66 -34.40 -0.22
C LYS A 48 -8.01 -34.13 -0.90
N LEU A 49 -9.02 -34.95 -0.62
CA LEU A 49 -10.36 -34.78 -1.18
C LEU A 49 -11.11 -33.62 -0.50
N GLU A 50 -10.90 -33.43 0.80
CA GLU A 50 -11.46 -32.33 1.57
C GLU A 50 -10.82 -30.98 1.17
N THR A 51 -9.49 -30.94 0.99
CA THR A 51 -8.81 -29.75 0.45
C THR A 51 -9.23 -29.46 -0.98
N GLY A 52 -9.42 -30.48 -1.82
CA GLY A 52 -9.94 -30.32 -3.18
C GLY A 52 -11.37 -29.76 -3.22
N ARG A 53 -12.25 -30.15 -2.29
CA ARG A 53 -13.59 -29.58 -2.13
C ARG A 53 -13.51 -28.11 -1.72
N SER A 54 -12.72 -27.80 -0.69
CA SER A 54 -12.49 -26.42 -0.23
C SER A 54 -11.95 -25.51 -1.35
N MET A 55 -10.99 -25.99 -2.15
CA MET A 55 -10.48 -25.25 -3.32
C MET A 55 -11.55 -25.02 -4.38
N LYS A 56 -12.45 -25.99 -4.61
CA LYS A 56 -13.55 -25.84 -5.56
C LYS A 56 -14.57 -24.80 -5.10
N ASP A 57 -14.87 -24.76 -3.81
CA ASP A 57 -15.77 -23.77 -3.22
C ASP A 57 -15.16 -22.35 -3.30
N GLN A 58 -13.87 -22.22 -3.00
CA GLN A 58 -13.12 -20.96 -3.19
C GLN A 58 -13.10 -20.51 -4.66
N MET A 59 -12.91 -21.43 -5.61
CA MET A 59 -12.99 -21.11 -7.04
C MET A 59 -14.37 -20.61 -7.46
N HIS A 60 -15.45 -21.15 -6.86
CA HIS A 60 -16.80 -20.68 -7.12
C HIS A 60 -17.01 -19.26 -6.57
N GLU A 61 -16.55 -18.99 -5.35
CA GLU A 61 -16.60 -17.67 -4.73
C GLU A 61 -15.83 -16.61 -5.55
N TYR A 62 -14.61 -16.92 -5.99
CA TYR A 62 -13.83 -16.03 -6.84
C TYR A 62 -14.48 -15.78 -8.21
N ARG A 63 -15.13 -16.79 -8.80
CA ARG A 63 -15.86 -16.60 -10.07
C ARG A 63 -17.05 -15.64 -9.92
N GLU A 64 -17.80 -15.76 -8.84
CA GLU A 64 -18.92 -14.84 -8.57
C GLU A 64 -18.42 -13.42 -8.27
N ALA A 65 -17.31 -13.28 -7.53
CA ALA A 65 -16.66 -11.99 -7.32
C ALA A 65 -16.22 -11.33 -8.64
N VAL A 66 -15.59 -12.08 -9.55
CA VAL A 66 -15.19 -11.59 -10.88
C VAL A 66 -16.41 -11.16 -11.70
N LYS A 67 -17.50 -11.93 -11.71
CA LYS A 67 -18.73 -11.54 -12.41
C LYS A 67 -19.30 -10.23 -11.86
N LYS A 68 -19.32 -10.06 -10.54
CA LYS A 68 -19.80 -8.83 -9.89
C LYS A 68 -18.92 -7.64 -10.28
N GLN A 69 -17.59 -7.81 -10.27
CA GLN A 69 -16.66 -6.76 -10.63
C GLN A 69 -16.81 -6.34 -12.10
N ASN A 70 -16.97 -7.30 -13.01
CA ASN A 70 -17.18 -7.02 -14.43
C ASN A 70 -18.49 -6.27 -14.72
N ARG A 71 -19.55 -6.50 -13.92
CA ARG A 71 -20.80 -5.71 -14.02
C ARG A 71 -20.56 -4.26 -13.62
N LEU A 72 -19.85 -4.02 -12.51
CA LEU A 72 -19.51 -2.67 -12.06
C LEU A 72 -18.64 -1.92 -13.08
N ILE A 73 -17.67 -2.61 -13.69
CA ILE A 73 -16.85 -2.02 -14.76
C ILE A 73 -17.72 -1.63 -15.95
N SER A 74 -18.62 -2.52 -16.41
CA SER A 74 -19.51 -2.21 -17.53
C SER A 74 -20.50 -1.07 -17.23
N GLU A 75 -20.93 -0.92 -15.98
CA GLU A 75 -21.76 0.21 -15.55
C GLU A 75 -20.96 1.53 -15.56
N ALA A 76 -19.74 1.53 -15.03
CA ALA A 76 -18.85 2.68 -15.05
C ALA A 76 -18.46 3.09 -16.49
N ASP A 77 -18.20 2.14 -17.38
CA ASP A 77 -17.88 2.42 -18.79
C ASP A 77 -19.06 3.13 -19.50
N LYS A 78 -20.31 2.73 -19.20
CA LYS A 78 -21.51 3.39 -19.74
C LYS A 78 -21.67 4.82 -19.21
N GLU A 79 -21.36 5.04 -17.93
CA GLU A 79 -21.38 6.39 -17.34
C GLU A 79 -20.31 7.29 -17.99
N ILE A 80 -19.12 6.75 -18.23
CA ILE A 80 -18.04 7.46 -18.94
C ILE A 80 -18.47 7.79 -20.37
N GLU A 81 -19.00 6.82 -21.12
CA GLU A 81 -19.49 7.05 -22.49
C GLU A 81 -20.59 8.14 -22.55
N ALA A 82 -21.47 8.18 -21.54
CA ALA A 82 -22.51 9.20 -21.45
C ALA A 82 -21.97 10.61 -21.18
N LEU A 83 -20.81 10.74 -20.51
CA LEU A 83 -20.17 12.03 -20.18
C LEU A 83 -19.36 12.63 -21.34
N VAL A 84 -18.88 11.80 -22.29
CA VAL A 84 -18.12 12.24 -23.48
C VAL A 84 -18.82 13.35 -24.29
N PRO A 85 -20.12 13.24 -24.67
CA PRO A 85 -20.80 14.27 -25.44
C PRO A 85 -20.96 15.60 -24.67
N ASP A 86 -21.10 15.56 -23.35
CA ASP A 86 -21.22 16.79 -22.54
C ASP A 86 -19.87 17.49 -22.39
N LEU A 87 -18.78 16.74 -22.26
CA LEU A 87 -17.41 17.26 -22.33
C LEU A 87 -17.12 17.90 -23.69
N ALA A 88 -17.54 17.26 -24.79
CA ALA A 88 -17.39 17.82 -26.14
C ALA A 88 -18.17 19.13 -26.31
N LYS A 89 -19.40 19.22 -25.78
CA LYS A 89 -20.19 20.47 -25.78
C LYS A 89 -19.54 21.57 -24.94
N ALA A 90 -18.99 21.24 -23.77
CA ALA A 90 -18.30 22.20 -22.92
C ALA A 90 -17.04 22.73 -23.60
N GLN A 91 -16.25 21.85 -24.22
CA GLN A 91 -15.04 22.24 -24.96
C GLN A 91 -15.38 23.12 -26.17
N ALA A 92 -16.45 22.81 -26.91
CA ALA A 92 -16.90 23.64 -28.01
C ALA A 92 -17.31 25.05 -27.55
N LYS A 93 -17.99 25.17 -26.39
CA LYS A 93 -18.33 26.48 -25.81
C LYS A 93 -17.10 27.27 -25.38
N VAL A 94 -16.09 26.62 -24.79
CA VAL A 94 -14.85 27.30 -24.40
C VAL A 94 -14.14 27.84 -25.64
N ASN A 95 -14.03 27.03 -26.70
CA ASN A 95 -13.38 27.43 -27.93
C ASN A 95 -14.11 28.62 -28.59
N ASP A 96 -15.44 28.59 -28.66
CA ASP A 96 -16.28 29.68 -29.20
C ASP A 96 -16.08 30.99 -28.40
N ILE A 97 -16.08 30.92 -27.06
CA ILE A 97 -15.83 32.08 -26.20
C ILE A 97 -14.42 32.65 -26.40
N THR A 98 -13.40 31.79 -26.54
CA THR A 98 -12.03 32.25 -26.77
C THR A 98 -11.85 32.90 -28.14
N GLU A 99 -12.52 32.39 -29.19
CA GLU A 99 -12.43 32.95 -30.54
C GLU A 99 -13.13 34.31 -30.61
N VAL A 100 -14.34 34.42 -30.05
CA VAL A 100 -15.07 35.70 -29.93
C VAL A 100 -14.30 36.71 -29.06
N GLY A 101 -13.63 36.25 -28.00
CA GLY A 101 -12.77 37.08 -27.16
C GLY A 101 -11.58 37.66 -27.93
N ALA A 102 -10.87 36.81 -28.67
CA ALA A 102 -9.72 37.22 -29.48
C ALA A 102 -10.10 38.20 -30.61
N GLU A 103 -11.28 38.05 -31.22
CA GLU A 103 -11.78 39.01 -32.20
C GLU A 103 -12.09 40.38 -31.60
N LYS A 104 -12.71 40.41 -30.41
CA LYS A 104 -13.00 41.67 -29.69
C LYS A 104 -11.71 42.37 -29.27
N GLU A 105 -10.73 41.64 -28.77
CA GLU A 105 -9.43 42.20 -28.39
C GLU A 105 -8.69 42.82 -29.59
N LYS A 106 -8.68 42.12 -30.74
CA LYS A 106 -8.15 42.68 -32.00
C LYS A 106 -8.88 43.95 -32.44
N ARG A 107 -10.20 44.04 -32.26
CA ARG A 107 -10.96 45.27 -32.58
C ARG A 107 -10.54 46.43 -31.67
N PHE A 108 -10.49 46.21 -30.34
CA PHE A 108 -10.09 47.25 -29.40
C PHE A 108 -8.64 47.70 -29.56
N GLN A 109 -7.71 46.79 -29.89
CA GLN A 109 -6.33 47.19 -30.24
C GLN A 109 -6.29 48.10 -31.48
N LYS A 110 -7.08 47.80 -32.53
CA LYS A 110 -7.14 48.65 -33.73
C LYS A 110 -7.73 50.03 -33.44
N GLU A 111 -8.79 50.10 -32.61
CA GLU A 111 -9.38 51.38 -32.20
C GLU A 111 -8.41 52.21 -31.34
N THR A 112 -7.69 51.56 -30.43
CA THR A 112 -6.69 52.21 -29.58
C THR A 112 -5.53 52.78 -30.41
N SER A 113 -5.04 52.03 -31.40
CA SER A 113 -4.01 52.51 -32.34
C SER A 113 -4.49 53.72 -33.13
N ARG A 114 -5.73 53.72 -33.65
CA ARG A 114 -6.31 54.86 -34.37
C ARG A 114 -6.42 56.11 -33.49
N LEU A 115 -6.81 55.94 -32.23
CA LEU A 115 -6.89 57.04 -31.27
C LEU A 115 -5.50 57.61 -30.96
N PHE A 116 -4.50 56.75 -30.81
CA PHE A 116 -3.11 57.16 -30.59
C PHE A 116 -2.52 57.91 -31.79
N ASP A 117 -2.79 57.45 -33.01
CA ASP A 117 -2.36 58.14 -34.24
C ASP A 117 -3.04 59.52 -34.36
N SER A 118 -4.34 59.60 -34.05
CA SER A 118 -5.09 60.87 -34.05
C SER A 118 -4.55 61.84 -33.00
N TYR A 119 -4.20 61.34 -31.80
CA TYR A 119 -3.59 62.13 -30.74
C TYR A 119 -2.22 62.70 -31.16
N ASN A 120 -1.37 61.89 -31.78
CA ASN A 120 -0.06 62.33 -32.26
C ASN A 120 -0.17 63.38 -33.37
N GLN A 121 -1.12 63.23 -34.31
CA GLN A 121 -1.37 64.24 -35.34
C GLN A 121 -1.80 65.59 -34.74
N LEU A 122 -2.67 65.54 -33.73
CA LEU A 122 -3.16 66.73 -33.03
C LEU A 122 -2.04 67.40 -32.22
N LYS A 123 -1.12 66.61 -31.65
CA LYS A 123 0.07 67.10 -30.97
C LYS A 123 1.06 67.76 -31.93
N THR A 124 1.33 67.18 -33.09
CA THR A 124 2.21 67.79 -34.11
C THR A 124 1.63 69.13 -34.61
N ALA A 125 0.31 69.18 -34.87
CA ALA A 125 -0.35 70.42 -35.25
C ALA A 125 -0.30 71.49 -34.13
N TYR A 126 -0.38 71.08 -32.87
CA TYR A 126 -0.22 71.96 -31.73
C TYR A 126 1.21 72.51 -31.63
N ASP A 127 2.23 71.66 -31.79
CA ASP A 127 3.65 72.05 -31.77
C ASP A 127 3.99 73.00 -32.94
N GLU A 128 3.38 72.82 -34.12
CA GLU A 128 3.52 73.73 -35.28
C GLU A 128 2.87 75.09 -35.03
N ILE A 129 1.71 75.14 -34.37
CA ILE A 129 1.03 76.39 -34.00
C ILE A 129 1.83 77.13 -32.92
N GLU A 130 2.42 76.43 -31.95
CA GLU A 130 3.29 77.01 -30.93
C GLU A 130 4.59 77.58 -31.53
N HIS A 131 5.16 76.93 -32.55
CA HIS A 131 6.32 77.43 -33.31
C HIS A 131 5.99 78.68 -34.16
N TYR A 132 4.76 78.78 -34.67
CA TYR A 132 4.29 79.93 -35.45
C TYR A 132 4.09 81.17 -34.58
N VAL A 133 3.48 81.03 -33.40
CA VAL A 133 3.24 82.13 -32.44
C VAL A 133 4.55 82.71 -31.89
N ASN A 134 5.59 81.89 -31.73
CA ASN A 134 6.87 82.29 -31.14
C ASN A 134 7.92 82.86 -32.14
N SER A 135 7.64 82.94 -33.45
CA SER A 135 8.66 83.31 -34.46
C SER A 135 8.62 84.74 -35.00
N GLY A 136 7.70 85.61 -34.56
CA GLY A 136 7.84 87.08 -34.67
C GLY A 136 8.13 87.66 -36.07
N LYS A 137 7.68 87.01 -37.15
CA LYS A 137 8.00 87.39 -38.55
C LYS A 137 6.96 88.28 -39.23
N ALA A 138 6.27 89.14 -38.48
CA ALA A 138 5.36 90.15 -39.04
C ALA A 138 6.02 91.53 -39.28
N SER A 139 7.18 91.82 -38.67
CA SER A 139 7.82 93.16 -38.74
C SER A 139 8.99 93.29 -39.72
N ARG A 140 9.45 92.18 -40.35
CA ARG A 140 10.55 92.19 -41.35
C ARG A 140 10.10 92.35 -42.81
N LEU A 141 8.80 92.17 -43.11
CA LEU A 141 8.28 92.22 -44.48
C LEU A 141 7.99 93.64 -44.99
N ALA A 142 7.69 94.59 -44.09
CA ALA A 142 7.39 95.98 -44.44
C ALA A 142 8.64 96.81 -44.81
N ARG A 143 9.83 96.45 -44.30
CA ARG A 143 11.08 97.19 -44.56
C ARG A 143 11.74 96.81 -45.89
N CYS A 144 11.63 95.54 -46.30
CA CYS A 144 12.16 95.06 -47.58
C CYS A 144 11.33 95.49 -48.80
N MET A 145 10.10 95.99 -48.62
CA MET A 145 9.26 96.49 -49.72
C MET A 145 9.52 97.97 -50.09
N GLN A 146 10.13 98.77 -49.20
CA GLN A 146 10.51 100.16 -49.50
C GLN A 146 11.90 100.27 -50.15
N GLU A 147 12.88 99.46 -49.76
CA GLU A 147 14.24 99.51 -50.32
C GLU A 147 14.32 99.02 -51.79
N VAL A 148 13.35 98.21 -52.24
CA VAL A 148 13.32 97.66 -53.61
C VAL A 148 12.84 98.69 -54.66
N ASP A 149 12.00 99.65 -54.25
CA ASP A 149 11.42 100.64 -55.17
C ASP A 149 12.37 101.83 -55.44
N ASP A 150 13.30 102.09 -54.51
CA ASP A 150 14.34 103.11 -54.64
C ASP A 150 15.50 102.66 -55.54
N PHE A 151 15.88 101.38 -55.52
CA PHE A 151 16.95 100.85 -56.38
C PHE A 151 16.54 100.69 -57.86
N GLN A 152 15.25 100.54 -58.16
CA GLN A 152 14.77 100.43 -59.56
C GLN A 152 14.80 101.75 -60.34
N ARG A 153 14.76 102.91 -59.65
CA ARG A 153 14.84 104.24 -60.29
C ARG A 153 16.28 104.66 -60.61
N GLU A 154 17.26 104.21 -59.81
CA GLU A 154 18.67 104.57 -60.00
C GLU A 154 19.35 103.76 -61.13
N VAL A 155 18.91 102.51 -61.34
CA VAL A 155 19.42 101.64 -62.43
C VAL A 155 19.08 102.20 -63.82
N LYS A 156 17.92 102.85 -63.97
CA LYS A 156 17.47 103.40 -65.25
C LYS A 156 18.25 104.66 -65.66
N ARG A 157 18.73 105.45 -64.68
CA ARG A 157 19.55 106.66 -64.90
C ARG A 157 20.98 106.32 -65.35
N LEU A 158 21.58 105.28 -64.75
CA LEU A 158 22.95 104.86 -65.04
C LEU A 158 23.10 104.15 -66.41
N GLN A 159 22.05 103.53 -66.94
CA GLN A 159 22.08 102.87 -68.25
C GLN A 159 22.20 103.86 -69.44
N ASP A 160 21.65 105.07 -69.31
CA ASP A 160 21.73 106.10 -70.36
C ASP A 160 23.10 106.81 -70.39
N GLU A 161 23.76 106.94 -69.24
CA GLU A 161 25.14 107.47 -69.14
C GLU A 161 26.18 106.49 -69.71
N THR A 162 25.95 105.18 -69.54
CA THR A 162 26.88 104.11 -69.97
C THR A 162 27.03 104.03 -71.50
N ASN A 163 25.96 104.28 -72.24
CA ASN A 163 25.99 104.24 -73.71
C ASN A 163 26.78 105.42 -74.33
N ASN A 164 26.90 106.54 -73.63
CA ASN A 164 27.66 107.71 -74.08
C ASN A 164 29.18 107.54 -73.85
N THR A 165 29.56 106.82 -72.78
CA THR A 165 30.97 106.52 -72.44
C THR A 165 31.59 105.46 -73.37
N ILE A 166 30.80 104.51 -73.89
CA ILE A 166 31.26 103.46 -74.81
C ILE A 166 31.76 104.04 -76.16
N SER A 167 31.17 105.14 -76.64
CA SER A 167 31.65 105.84 -77.85
C SER A 167 32.99 106.56 -77.66
N GLN A 168 33.34 106.97 -76.44
CA GLN A 168 34.65 107.57 -76.14
C GLN A 168 35.75 106.51 -75.96
N LEU A 169 35.36 105.29 -75.57
CA LEU A 169 36.24 104.16 -75.27
C LEU A 169 36.91 103.56 -76.52
N HIS A 170 36.28 103.66 -77.69
CA HIS A 170 36.88 103.24 -78.97
C HIS A 170 38.03 104.14 -79.46
N LYS A 171 38.18 105.35 -78.90
CA LYS A 171 39.22 106.31 -79.31
C LYS A 171 40.55 106.12 -78.55
N TYR A 172 40.53 105.49 -77.37
CA TYR A 172 41.70 105.29 -76.50
C TYR A 172 42.24 103.84 -76.46
N GLN A 173 41.62 102.91 -77.20
CA GLN A 173 42.09 101.52 -77.32
C GLN A 173 43.41 101.35 -78.10
N GLY A 174 43.93 102.40 -78.74
CA GLY A 174 45.23 102.40 -79.42
C GLY A 174 46.45 102.55 -78.48
N GLU A 175 46.28 103.08 -77.27
CA GLU A 175 47.41 103.39 -76.35
C GLU A 175 47.66 102.30 -75.29
N ILE A 176 46.78 101.29 -75.18
CA ILE A 176 46.77 100.27 -74.11
C ILE A 176 47.63 99.02 -74.41
N ALA A 177 48.24 98.90 -75.59
CA ALA A 177 49.08 97.74 -75.93
C ALA A 177 50.44 97.71 -75.19
N ASN A 178 50.97 98.88 -74.77
CA ASN A 178 52.28 98.97 -74.11
C ASN A 178 52.25 98.81 -72.58
N ALA A 179 51.08 98.89 -71.93
CA ALA A 179 50.96 98.76 -70.46
C ALA A 179 50.83 97.29 -69.98
N LYS A 180 50.43 96.36 -70.86
CA LYS A 180 50.10 94.96 -70.50
C LYS A 180 51.31 94.10 -70.14
N ASN A 181 52.51 94.47 -70.59
CA ASN A 181 53.74 93.70 -70.35
C ASN A 181 54.36 93.95 -68.97
N THR A 182 54.02 95.08 -68.33
CA THR A 182 54.52 95.46 -67.00
C THR A 182 53.68 94.85 -65.89
N GLU A 183 52.37 94.69 -66.11
CA GLU A 183 51.42 94.05 -65.20
C GLU A 183 51.76 92.57 -64.94
N GLN A 184 52.13 91.82 -65.99
CA GLN A 184 52.44 90.38 -65.90
C GLN A 184 53.66 90.09 -64.99
N LYS A 185 54.62 91.01 -64.87
CA LYS A 185 55.81 90.85 -64.02
C LYS A 185 55.52 91.07 -62.54
N ILE A 186 54.57 91.95 -62.21
CA ILE A 186 54.19 92.28 -60.82
C ILE A 186 53.32 91.16 -60.22
N VAL A 187 52.39 90.60 -60.99
CA VAL A 187 51.52 89.50 -60.54
C VAL A 187 52.31 88.24 -60.18
N ASN A 188 53.35 87.90 -60.93
CA ASN A 188 54.18 86.73 -60.65
C ASN A 188 55.05 86.91 -59.39
N ASN A 189 55.52 88.12 -59.08
CA ASN A 189 56.27 88.40 -57.85
C ASN A 189 55.37 88.33 -56.59
N LEU A 190 54.13 88.82 -56.69
CA LEU A 190 53.14 88.73 -55.61
C LEU A 190 52.77 87.28 -55.29
N ARG A 191 52.55 86.42 -56.29
CA ARG A 191 52.28 84.98 -56.08
C ARG A 191 53.44 84.25 -55.39
N TYR A 192 54.68 84.57 -55.73
CA TYR A 192 55.86 83.97 -55.09
C TYR A 192 55.93 84.30 -53.59
N ARG A 193 55.69 85.56 -53.20
CA ARG A 193 55.67 85.99 -51.79
C ARG A 193 54.52 85.38 -51.00
N GLN A 194 53.36 85.18 -51.64
CA GLN A 194 52.19 84.57 -51.01
C GLN A 194 52.42 83.07 -50.74
N ASN A 195 53.07 82.37 -51.66
CA ASN A 195 53.41 80.95 -51.50
C ASN A 195 54.48 80.73 -50.42
N LEU A 196 55.47 81.62 -50.29
CA LEU A 196 56.45 81.58 -49.19
C LEU A 196 55.81 81.69 -47.80
N ARG A 197 54.85 82.61 -47.63
CA ARG A 197 54.09 82.75 -46.37
C ARG A 197 53.22 81.52 -46.07
N ASN A 198 52.64 80.89 -47.10
CA ASN A 198 51.86 79.66 -46.92
C ASN A 198 52.74 78.48 -46.50
N ILE A 199 53.97 78.39 -47.02
CA ILE A 199 54.93 77.35 -46.62
C ILE A 199 55.35 77.51 -45.15
N GLU A 200 55.60 78.74 -44.69
CA GLU A 200 55.91 78.98 -43.27
C GLU A 200 54.73 78.64 -42.35
N ARG A 201 53.50 78.99 -42.74
CA ARG A 201 52.30 78.62 -41.99
C ARG A 201 52.12 77.11 -41.89
N LEU A 202 52.24 76.39 -43.01
CA LEU A 202 52.09 74.93 -43.05
C LEU A 202 53.21 74.22 -42.26
N LYS A 203 54.43 74.77 -42.25
CA LYS A 203 55.51 74.26 -41.38
C LYS A 203 55.21 74.48 -39.89
N GLY A 204 54.57 75.58 -39.53
CA GLY A 204 54.08 75.83 -38.17
C GLY A 204 52.97 74.85 -37.75
N GLU A 205 51.98 74.64 -38.62
CA GLU A 205 50.88 73.69 -38.38
C GLU A 205 51.38 72.23 -38.28
N ILE A 206 52.38 71.83 -39.07
CA ILE A 206 53.02 70.51 -38.96
C ILE A 206 53.79 70.38 -37.63
N ALA A 207 54.54 71.41 -37.22
CA ALA A 207 55.26 71.38 -35.95
C ALA A 207 54.31 71.38 -34.72
N GLU A 208 53.16 72.04 -34.79
CA GLU A 208 52.12 71.96 -33.74
C GLU A 208 51.47 70.58 -33.68
N LEU A 209 51.23 69.93 -34.82
CA LEU A 209 50.65 68.59 -34.90
C LEU A 209 51.65 67.49 -34.50
N GLU A 210 52.94 67.65 -34.80
CA GLU A 210 54.01 66.74 -34.34
C GLU A 210 54.34 66.93 -32.85
N ALA A 211 54.04 68.10 -32.26
CA ALA A 211 54.16 68.36 -30.82
C ALA A 211 52.93 67.88 -30.00
N GLN A 212 51.80 67.57 -30.65
CA GLN A 212 50.66 66.90 -30.02
C GLN A 212 50.92 65.39 -29.96
N ASP A 213 51.55 64.97 -28.86
CA ASP A 213 51.88 63.58 -28.51
C ASP A 213 50.73 62.57 -28.76
N PRO A 214 50.80 61.73 -29.82
CA PRO A 214 49.81 60.70 -30.10
C PRO A 214 49.94 59.45 -29.21
N GLU A 215 51.04 59.30 -28.44
CA GLU A 215 51.26 58.15 -27.56
C GLU A 215 50.49 58.30 -26.24
N GLY A 216 50.39 59.51 -25.68
CA GLY A 216 49.69 59.77 -24.42
C GLY A 216 48.19 59.44 -24.42
N ASP A 217 47.48 59.70 -25.54
CA ASP A 217 46.07 59.35 -25.67
C ASP A 217 45.86 57.85 -25.91
N ARG A 218 46.78 57.20 -26.63
CA ARG A 218 46.73 55.76 -26.87
C ARG A 218 46.95 54.97 -25.58
N GLU A 219 47.90 55.40 -24.75
CA GLU A 219 48.17 54.79 -23.46
C GLU A 219 47.01 55.00 -22.47
N ARG A 220 46.37 56.18 -22.47
CA ARG A 220 45.16 56.43 -21.69
C ARG A 220 43.99 55.51 -22.07
N PHE A 221 43.71 55.34 -23.36
CA PHE A 221 42.65 54.44 -23.82
C PHE A 221 42.98 52.98 -23.56
N GLN A 222 44.25 52.57 -23.69
CA GLN A 222 44.72 51.25 -23.33
C GLN A 222 44.47 50.97 -21.84
N GLN A 223 44.88 51.88 -20.95
CA GLN A 223 44.66 51.76 -19.50
C GLN A 223 43.17 51.74 -19.13
N GLN A 224 42.32 52.53 -19.82
CA GLN A 224 40.87 52.47 -19.61
C GLN A 224 40.26 51.14 -20.07
N ALA A 225 40.66 50.63 -21.24
CA ALA A 225 40.22 49.32 -21.75
C ALA A 225 40.63 48.20 -20.80
N GLU A 226 41.84 48.26 -20.25
CA GLU A 226 42.37 47.29 -19.31
C GLU A 226 41.61 47.33 -17.97
N ARG A 227 41.30 48.53 -17.46
CA ARG A 227 40.43 48.71 -16.28
C ARG A 227 39.03 48.16 -16.51
N MET A 228 38.43 48.42 -17.67
CA MET A 228 37.09 47.90 -18.01
C MET A 228 37.10 46.38 -18.20
N ASN A 229 38.16 45.82 -18.80
CA ASN A 229 38.34 44.37 -18.91
C ASN A 229 38.51 43.70 -17.54
N GLN A 230 39.30 44.29 -16.64
CA GLN A 230 39.42 43.80 -15.26
C GLN A 230 38.07 43.85 -14.52
N LYS A 231 37.29 44.92 -14.72
CA LYS A 231 35.94 45.03 -14.13
C LYS A 231 34.99 43.98 -14.71
N ASN A 232 35.00 43.76 -16.03
CA ASN A 232 34.22 42.73 -16.68
C ASN A 232 34.60 41.32 -16.22
N LEU A 233 35.91 41.05 -16.07
CA LEU A 233 36.38 39.77 -15.57
C LEU A 233 35.90 39.53 -14.14
N ARG A 234 36.00 40.53 -13.26
CA ARG A 234 35.47 40.44 -11.89
C ARG A 234 33.97 40.18 -11.85
N LEU A 235 33.19 40.91 -12.65
CA LEU A 235 31.74 40.71 -12.74
C LEU A 235 31.38 39.34 -13.32
N ALA A 236 32.14 38.85 -14.31
CA ALA A 236 31.96 37.52 -14.88
C ALA A 236 32.24 36.41 -13.87
N THR A 237 33.30 36.54 -13.06
CA THR A 237 33.60 35.60 -11.97
C THR A 237 32.49 35.59 -10.93
N GLN A 238 32.05 36.75 -10.45
CA GLN A 238 30.93 36.86 -9.50
C GLN A 238 29.65 36.24 -10.06
N ARG A 239 29.35 36.48 -11.35
CA ARG A 239 28.19 35.85 -12.00
C ARG A 239 28.32 34.33 -12.04
N SER A 240 29.52 33.81 -12.31
CA SER A 240 29.79 32.36 -12.34
C SER A 240 29.63 31.73 -10.96
N GLU A 241 30.12 32.38 -9.90
CA GLU A 241 29.96 31.95 -8.51
C GLU A 241 28.48 31.88 -8.12
N ILE A 242 27.71 32.93 -8.40
CA ILE A 242 26.28 32.98 -8.12
C ILE A 242 25.52 31.92 -8.93
N ALA A 243 25.85 31.74 -10.21
CA ALA A 243 25.23 30.72 -11.06
C ALA A 243 25.53 29.30 -10.57
N GLY A 244 26.76 29.06 -10.09
CA GLY A 244 27.14 27.80 -9.46
C GLY A 244 26.36 27.52 -8.18
N ALA A 245 26.22 28.54 -7.32
CA ALA A 245 25.42 28.45 -6.09
C ALA A 245 23.93 28.19 -6.37
N MET A 246 23.35 28.88 -7.36
CA MET A 246 21.96 28.61 -7.79
C MET A 246 21.80 27.17 -8.27
N LYS A 247 22.68 26.69 -9.14
CA LYS A 247 22.62 25.31 -9.64
C LYS A 247 22.76 24.28 -8.53
N ALA A 248 23.61 24.53 -7.53
CA ALA A 248 23.73 23.67 -6.36
C ALA A 248 22.43 23.63 -5.54
N LYS A 249 21.78 24.79 -5.34
CA LYS A 249 20.50 24.89 -4.64
C LYS A 249 19.35 24.25 -5.42
N ASP A 250 19.32 24.40 -6.74
CA ASP A 250 18.33 23.73 -7.59
C ASP A 250 18.46 22.21 -7.50
N ASN A 251 19.70 21.69 -7.54
CA ASN A 251 19.93 20.26 -7.37
C ASN A 251 19.53 19.76 -5.98
N GLU A 252 19.82 20.52 -4.94
CA GLU A 252 19.40 20.23 -3.56
C GLU A 252 17.87 20.21 -3.45
N LEU A 253 17.19 21.19 -4.04
CA LEU A 253 15.73 21.27 -4.08
C LEU A 253 15.12 20.05 -4.77
N VAL A 254 15.64 19.65 -5.94
CA VAL A 254 15.19 18.45 -6.66
C VAL A 254 15.36 17.20 -5.79
N HIS A 255 16.48 17.07 -5.08
CA HIS A 255 16.71 15.96 -4.17
C HIS A 255 15.71 15.95 -3.00
N LEU A 256 15.48 17.10 -2.35
CA LEU A 256 14.51 17.22 -1.27
C LEU A 256 13.08 16.94 -1.74
N MET A 257 12.68 17.43 -2.92
CA MET A 257 11.35 17.15 -3.49
C MET A 257 11.18 15.65 -3.74
N ARG A 258 12.21 14.98 -4.23
CA ARG A 258 12.19 13.52 -4.43
C ARG A 258 12.07 12.76 -3.12
N GLN A 259 12.80 13.15 -2.08
CA GLN A 259 12.66 12.57 -0.74
C GLN A 259 11.25 12.81 -0.17
N TYR A 260 10.69 14.01 -0.38
CA TYR A 260 9.33 14.32 0.03
C TYR A 260 8.31 13.40 -0.65
N ASP A 261 8.40 13.23 -1.97
CA ASP A 261 7.48 12.37 -2.72
C ASP A 261 7.57 10.89 -2.31
N ILE A 262 8.77 10.40 -1.98
CA ILE A 262 8.97 8.98 -1.61
C ILE A 262 8.54 8.74 -0.16
N ASP A 263 9.04 9.54 0.78
CA ASP A 263 8.97 9.20 2.22
C ASP A 263 7.87 9.95 2.96
N PHE A 264 7.55 11.19 2.55
CA PHE A 264 6.77 12.11 3.39
C PHE A 264 5.36 12.38 2.86
N LYS A 265 5.16 12.33 1.54
CA LYS A 265 3.88 12.63 0.89
C LYS A 265 2.73 11.79 1.44
N ASP A 266 2.95 10.48 1.55
CA ASP A 266 1.93 9.53 2.02
C ASP A 266 2.17 9.08 3.47
N ALA A 267 3.13 9.69 4.18
CA ALA A 267 3.53 9.26 5.52
C ALA A 267 2.35 9.22 6.50
N LYS A 268 1.47 10.23 6.46
CA LYS A 268 0.30 10.32 7.32
C LYS A 268 -0.70 9.19 7.06
N ASP A 269 -0.97 8.90 5.79
CA ASP A 269 -1.92 7.86 5.41
C ASP A 269 -1.35 6.46 5.66
N ASN A 270 -0.06 6.25 5.41
CA ASN A 270 0.65 5.02 5.73
C ASN A 270 0.69 4.78 7.25
N TYR A 271 0.96 5.82 8.04
CA TYR A 271 0.86 5.76 9.50
C TYR A 271 -0.56 5.36 9.93
N ARG A 272 -1.59 6.03 9.41
CA ARG A 272 -2.98 5.69 9.74
C ARG A 272 -3.33 4.24 9.39
N LYS A 273 -2.94 3.76 8.21
CA LYS A 273 -3.13 2.37 7.79
C LYS A 273 -2.40 1.39 8.72
N ALA A 274 -1.16 1.69 9.07
CA ALA A 274 -0.36 0.86 9.98
C ALA A 274 -0.96 0.84 11.39
N THR A 275 -1.39 1.99 11.92
CA THR A 275 -2.05 2.08 13.23
C THR A 275 -3.34 1.28 13.26
N VAL A 276 -4.19 1.39 12.23
CA VAL A 276 -5.42 0.60 12.13
C VAL A 276 -5.08 -0.89 12.14
N LYS A 277 -4.12 -1.34 11.31
CA LYS A 277 -3.67 -2.74 11.30
C LYS A 277 -3.19 -3.19 12.68
N VAL A 278 -2.35 -2.42 13.36
CA VAL A 278 -1.84 -2.77 14.69
C VAL A 278 -2.97 -2.89 15.71
N GLN A 279 -3.90 -1.93 15.72
CA GLN A 279 -5.02 -1.95 16.67
C GLN A 279 -5.98 -3.12 16.39
N THR A 280 -6.33 -3.36 15.12
CA THR A 280 -7.16 -4.50 14.74
C THR A 280 -6.49 -5.82 15.08
N THR A 281 -5.19 -5.98 14.82
CA THR A 281 -4.46 -7.21 15.17
C THR A 281 -4.36 -7.39 16.68
N LYS A 282 -4.15 -6.33 17.47
CA LYS A 282 -4.17 -6.40 18.93
C LYS A 282 -5.53 -6.85 19.45
N ALA A 283 -6.62 -6.26 18.96
CA ALA A 283 -7.98 -6.66 19.32
C ALA A 283 -8.24 -8.14 18.97
N ALA A 284 -7.81 -8.59 17.78
CA ALA A 284 -7.93 -9.99 17.38
C ALA A 284 -7.15 -10.95 18.30
N ILE A 285 -5.93 -10.57 18.73
CA ILE A 285 -5.14 -11.36 19.68
C ILE A 285 -5.83 -11.43 21.04
N GLU A 286 -6.36 -10.31 21.54
CA GLU A 286 -7.12 -10.28 22.79
C GLU A 286 -8.35 -11.19 22.72
N ASP A 287 -9.09 -11.15 21.62
CA ASP A 287 -10.29 -11.97 21.44
C ASP A 287 -9.94 -13.46 21.33
N LEU A 288 -8.90 -13.83 20.57
CA LEU A 288 -8.41 -15.21 20.52
C LEU A 288 -7.95 -15.72 21.89
N THR A 289 -7.32 -14.85 22.67
CA THR A 289 -6.90 -15.19 24.05
C THR A 289 -8.10 -15.42 24.95
N LYS A 290 -9.13 -14.56 24.86
CA LYS A 290 -10.39 -14.73 25.60
C LYS A 290 -11.11 -16.02 25.20
N TYR A 291 -11.20 -16.33 23.90
CA TYR A 291 -11.85 -17.56 23.43
C TYR A 291 -11.10 -18.81 23.87
N SER A 292 -9.76 -18.79 23.83
CA SER A 292 -8.94 -19.90 24.34
C SER A 292 -9.19 -20.13 25.84
N ALA A 293 -9.16 -19.06 26.63
CA ALA A 293 -9.43 -19.15 28.08
C ALA A 293 -10.87 -19.60 28.39
N ALA A 294 -11.85 -19.12 27.62
CA ALA A 294 -13.25 -19.50 27.77
C ALA A 294 -13.47 -20.98 27.43
N LEU A 295 -12.83 -21.47 26.36
CA LEU A 295 -12.86 -22.89 26.00
C LEU A 295 -12.24 -23.75 27.09
N ASP A 296 -11.06 -23.38 27.60
CA ASP A 296 -10.40 -24.09 28.69
C ASP A 296 -11.28 -24.16 29.95
N MET A 297 -11.93 -23.05 30.29
CA MET A 297 -12.85 -23.01 31.43
C MET A 297 -14.10 -23.87 31.19
N ALA A 298 -14.66 -23.85 29.98
CA ALA A 298 -15.80 -24.68 29.61
C ALA A 298 -15.46 -26.18 29.68
N VAL A 299 -14.29 -26.58 29.18
CA VAL A 299 -13.80 -27.97 29.25
C VAL A 299 -13.60 -28.40 30.70
N MET A 300 -12.98 -27.57 31.54
CA MET A 300 -12.81 -27.87 32.98
C MET A 300 -14.16 -28.01 33.69
N LYS A 301 -15.07 -27.07 33.44
CA LYS A 301 -16.41 -27.10 34.05
C LYS A 301 -17.19 -28.34 33.61
N TYR A 302 -17.13 -28.69 32.32
CA TYR A 302 -17.77 -29.89 31.79
C TYR A 302 -17.20 -31.16 32.41
N HIS A 303 -15.87 -31.26 32.51
CA HIS A 303 -15.20 -32.40 33.14
C HIS A 303 -15.60 -32.56 34.61
N SER A 304 -15.51 -31.49 35.42
CA SER A 304 -15.91 -31.53 36.83
C SER A 304 -17.38 -31.90 37.01
N MET A 305 -18.27 -31.30 36.21
CA MET A 305 -19.71 -31.60 36.22
C MET A 305 -19.97 -33.07 35.87
N LYS A 306 -19.29 -33.62 34.86
CA LYS A 306 -19.43 -35.02 34.48
C LYS A 306 -18.88 -35.98 35.51
N MET A 307 -17.74 -35.67 36.15
CA MET A 307 -17.20 -36.48 37.23
C MET A 307 -18.11 -36.50 38.46
N GLU A 308 -18.74 -35.37 38.79
CA GLU A 308 -19.75 -35.30 39.85
C GLU A 308 -20.98 -36.15 39.52
N GLU A 309 -21.50 -36.05 38.29
CA GLU A 309 -22.63 -36.85 37.83
C GLU A 309 -22.32 -38.36 37.86
N ILE A 310 -21.14 -38.76 37.38
CA ILE A 310 -20.67 -40.15 37.43
C ILE A 310 -20.57 -40.63 38.87
N ASN A 311 -19.94 -39.87 39.77
CA ASN A 311 -19.78 -40.26 41.16
C ASN A 311 -21.10 -40.37 41.91
N ARG A 312 -22.09 -39.54 41.58
CA ARG A 312 -23.45 -39.65 42.13
C ARG A 312 -24.10 -40.98 41.74
N ILE A 313 -24.05 -41.34 40.46
CA ILE A 313 -24.64 -42.60 39.98
C ILE A 313 -23.89 -43.81 40.55
N ILE A 314 -22.57 -43.73 40.63
CA ILE A 314 -21.76 -44.78 41.27
C ILE A 314 -22.17 -44.95 42.73
N ASP A 315 -22.34 -43.87 43.49
CA ASP A 315 -22.74 -43.92 44.90
C ASP A 315 -24.11 -44.59 45.09
N GLU A 316 -25.09 -44.20 44.26
CA GLU A 316 -26.44 -44.78 44.27
C GLU A 316 -26.41 -46.28 43.92
N LEU A 317 -25.72 -46.65 42.84
CA LEU A 317 -25.63 -48.05 42.39
C LEU A 317 -24.84 -48.92 43.36
N TRP A 318 -23.75 -48.41 43.95
CA TRP A 318 -22.96 -49.15 44.93
C TRP A 318 -23.78 -49.48 46.18
N LYS A 319 -24.46 -48.48 46.75
CA LYS A 319 -25.32 -48.68 47.93
C LYS A 319 -26.50 -49.62 47.66
N ALA A 320 -27.01 -49.65 46.44
CA ALA A 320 -28.10 -50.55 46.04
C ALA A 320 -27.63 -52.01 45.86
N THR A 321 -26.42 -52.21 45.37
CA THR A 321 -25.90 -53.52 44.95
C THR A 321 -25.01 -54.20 45.97
N TYR A 322 -24.10 -53.48 46.63
CA TYR A 322 -23.12 -54.05 47.53
C TYR A 322 -23.72 -54.32 48.91
N ARG A 323 -23.57 -55.55 49.41
CA ARG A 323 -24.12 -55.96 50.72
C ARG A 323 -23.08 -56.04 51.85
N GLY A 324 -21.81 -55.78 51.57
CA GLY A 324 -20.75 -55.79 52.58
C GLY A 324 -20.74 -54.53 53.45
N THR A 325 -20.33 -54.66 54.71
CA THR A 325 -20.21 -53.55 55.68
C THR A 325 -18.82 -52.90 55.71
N ASP A 326 -17.94 -53.31 54.80
CA ASP A 326 -16.54 -52.91 54.77
C ASP A 326 -16.26 -51.73 53.85
N VAL A 327 -17.17 -51.40 52.92
CA VAL A 327 -17.08 -50.25 52.00
C VAL A 327 -18.44 -49.58 51.87
N ASP A 328 -18.53 -48.33 52.30
CA ASP A 328 -19.79 -47.57 52.30
C ASP A 328 -20.14 -47.07 50.88
N THR A 329 -19.13 -46.60 50.15
CA THR A 329 -19.27 -46.16 48.75
C THR A 329 -17.93 -46.18 48.03
N ILE A 330 -17.97 -46.06 46.71
CA ILE A 330 -16.80 -45.91 45.86
C ILE A 330 -16.94 -44.64 45.01
N MET A 331 -15.82 -44.03 44.64
CA MET A 331 -15.81 -42.84 43.81
C MET A 331 -14.54 -42.75 42.96
N ILE A 332 -14.64 -42.08 41.82
CA ILE A 332 -13.52 -41.76 40.95
C ILE A 332 -13.01 -40.37 41.34
N ARG A 333 -11.73 -40.32 41.72
CA ARG A 333 -10.99 -39.06 41.88
C ARG A 333 -10.25 -38.74 40.61
N SER A 334 -10.38 -37.50 40.16
CA SER A 334 -9.61 -36.92 39.06
C SER A 334 -8.67 -35.84 39.61
N GLU A 335 -7.37 -36.08 39.52
CA GLU A 335 -6.33 -35.11 39.89
C GLU A 335 -5.74 -34.51 38.61
N ALA A 336 -5.74 -33.17 38.53
CA ALA A 336 -5.18 -32.46 37.38
C ALA A 336 -3.70 -32.14 37.63
N GLU A 337 -2.81 -32.59 36.73
CA GLU A 337 -1.43 -32.13 36.70
C GLU A 337 -1.36 -30.82 35.91
N ASN A 338 -0.92 -29.75 36.58
CA ASN A 338 -0.78 -28.42 35.98
C ASN A 338 0.48 -28.32 35.11
N THR A 339 0.51 -29.05 33.99
CA THR A 339 1.56 -28.93 32.97
C THR A 339 1.10 -27.97 31.88
N LYS A 340 1.91 -26.95 31.56
CA LYS A 340 1.58 -25.95 30.54
C LYS A 340 1.43 -26.62 29.16
N GLY A 341 0.26 -26.46 28.53
CA GLY A 341 0.02 -26.83 27.13
C GLY A 341 -0.74 -28.15 26.91
N ASN A 342 -0.65 -29.09 27.85
CA ASN A 342 -1.47 -30.32 27.87
C ASN A 342 -1.78 -30.67 29.32
N ARG A 343 -3.07 -30.54 29.70
CA ARG A 343 -3.53 -30.95 31.04
C ARG A 343 -3.63 -32.47 31.07
N ASN A 344 -2.84 -33.08 31.94
CA ASN A 344 -2.88 -34.51 32.17
C ASN A 344 -3.79 -34.77 33.38
N TYR A 345 -4.74 -35.69 33.23
CA TYR A 345 -5.63 -36.07 34.33
C TYR A 345 -5.28 -37.47 34.80
N ASN A 346 -4.93 -37.57 36.08
CA ASN A 346 -4.72 -38.84 36.75
C ASN A 346 -6.03 -39.26 37.42
N TYR A 347 -6.50 -40.46 37.10
CA TYR A 347 -7.72 -41.02 37.67
C TYR A 347 -7.39 -42.15 38.63
N ARG A 348 -8.01 -42.15 39.80
CA ARG A 348 -7.98 -43.28 40.75
C ARG A 348 -9.37 -43.59 41.27
N VAL A 349 -9.61 -44.86 41.53
CA VAL A 349 -10.86 -45.32 42.15
C VAL A 349 -10.61 -45.48 43.64
N CYS A 350 -11.38 -44.75 44.43
CA CYS A 350 -11.28 -44.76 45.88
C CYS A 350 -12.53 -45.38 46.50
N MET A 351 -12.34 -46.12 47.57
CA MET A 351 -13.40 -46.59 48.46
C MET A 351 -13.44 -45.71 49.69
N VAL A 352 -14.64 -45.45 50.20
CA VAL A 352 -14.86 -44.69 51.43
C VAL A 352 -15.43 -45.61 52.49
N LYS A 353 -14.84 -45.56 53.69
CA LYS A 353 -15.34 -46.23 54.88
C LYS A 353 -15.24 -45.30 56.07
N GLN A 354 -16.35 -44.99 56.73
CA GLN A 354 -16.37 -44.11 57.91
C GLN A 354 -15.56 -42.83 57.70
N ASP A 355 -15.86 -42.11 56.62
CA ASP A 355 -15.18 -40.87 56.18
C ASP A 355 -13.70 -41.01 55.81
N THR A 356 -13.14 -42.22 55.83
CA THR A 356 -11.77 -42.48 55.38
C THR A 356 -11.75 -42.91 53.92
N GLU A 357 -11.06 -42.15 53.08
CA GLU A 357 -10.87 -42.45 51.66
C GLU A 357 -9.59 -43.26 51.43
N LEU A 358 -9.72 -44.40 50.75
CA LEU A 358 -8.62 -45.30 50.44
C LEU A 358 -8.63 -45.65 48.95
N ASP A 359 -7.45 -45.65 48.31
CA ASP A 359 -7.31 -46.18 46.95
C ASP A 359 -7.67 -47.67 46.93
N MET A 360 -8.56 -48.07 46.01
CA MET A 360 -8.97 -49.47 45.82
C MET A 360 -7.86 -50.31 45.17
N ARG A 361 -6.95 -49.69 44.41
CA ARG A 361 -5.91 -50.42 43.69
C ARG A 361 -5.02 -51.20 44.66
N GLY A 362 -5.02 -52.52 44.50
CA GLY A 362 -4.26 -53.43 45.36
C GLY A 362 -4.85 -53.66 46.76
N ARG A 363 -6.05 -53.11 47.05
CA ARG A 363 -6.69 -53.19 48.38
C ARG A 363 -8.10 -53.76 48.37
N CYS A 364 -8.69 -54.01 47.21
CA CYS A 364 -10.02 -54.61 47.07
C CYS A 364 -9.98 -56.11 46.74
N SER A 365 -11.02 -56.83 47.17
CA SER A 365 -11.23 -58.26 46.88
C SER A 365 -11.57 -58.51 45.40
N ALA A 366 -11.52 -59.77 44.96
CA ALA A 366 -11.88 -60.13 43.58
C ALA A 366 -13.33 -59.75 43.25
N GLY A 367 -14.28 -60.06 44.14
CA GLY A 367 -15.69 -59.70 43.95
C GLY A 367 -15.94 -58.19 43.95
N GLN A 368 -15.27 -57.44 44.85
CA GLN A 368 -15.35 -55.97 44.87
C GLN A 368 -14.83 -55.35 43.58
N LYS A 369 -13.76 -55.90 42.99
CA LYS A 369 -13.24 -55.44 41.70
C LYS A 369 -14.26 -55.64 40.59
N VAL A 370 -14.85 -56.82 40.50
CA VAL A 370 -15.84 -57.14 39.47
C VAL A 370 -17.05 -56.22 39.60
N LEU A 371 -17.61 -56.09 40.82
CA LEU A 371 -18.76 -55.23 41.07
C LEU A 371 -18.48 -53.75 40.78
N ALA A 372 -17.35 -53.22 41.26
CA ALA A 372 -16.95 -51.83 41.01
C ALA A 372 -16.79 -51.55 39.51
N CYS A 373 -16.17 -52.46 38.77
CA CYS A 373 -16.02 -52.33 37.31
C CYS A 373 -17.38 -52.29 36.59
N ILE A 374 -18.33 -53.14 36.98
CA ILE A 374 -19.68 -53.16 36.38
C ILE A 374 -20.41 -51.85 36.68
N ILE A 375 -20.40 -51.39 37.92
CA ILE A 375 -21.06 -50.15 38.34
C ILE A 375 -20.47 -48.94 37.63
N ILE A 376 -19.13 -48.83 37.57
CA ILE A 376 -18.47 -47.73 36.86
C ILE A 376 -18.85 -47.74 35.38
N ARG A 377 -18.92 -48.91 34.73
CA ARG A 377 -19.34 -49.01 33.33
C ARG A 377 -20.80 -48.59 33.13
N LEU A 378 -21.70 -48.96 34.04
CA LEU A 378 -23.10 -48.53 34.01
C LEU A 378 -23.21 -47.01 34.18
N ALA A 379 -22.50 -46.42 35.14
CA ALA A 379 -22.48 -44.99 35.37
C ALA A 379 -21.91 -44.20 34.17
N LEU A 380 -20.84 -44.71 33.54
CA LEU A 380 -20.30 -44.11 32.32
C LEU A 380 -21.27 -44.20 31.14
N ALA A 381 -21.92 -45.34 30.95
CA ALA A 381 -22.95 -45.52 29.93
C ALA A 381 -24.16 -44.61 30.16
N GLU A 382 -24.51 -44.34 31.42
CA GLU A 382 -25.54 -43.36 31.78
C GLU A 382 -25.13 -41.93 31.44
N CYS A 383 -23.96 -41.49 31.91
CA CYS A 383 -23.52 -40.10 31.77
C CYS A 383 -23.16 -39.70 30.34
N PHE A 384 -22.63 -40.64 29.53
CA PHE A 384 -22.13 -40.38 28.18
C PHE A 384 -22.95 -41.06 27.07
N GLY A 385 -23.75 -42.08 27.39
CA GLY A 385 -24.48 -42.89 26.41
C GLY A 385 -25.93 -42.45 26.18
N VAL A 386 -26.29 -41.19 26.43
CA VAL A 386 -27.67 -40.66 26.33
C VAL A 386 -28.34 -41.01 24.97
N ASN A 387 -27.58 -41.08 23.88
CA ASN A 387 -28.07 -41.41 22.54
C ASN A 387 -27.73 -42.84 22.08
N CYS A 388 -27.04 -43.64 22.91
CA CYS A 388 -26.63 -45.00 22.61
C CYS A 388 -26.70 -45.82 23.91
N GLY A 389 -27.89 -46.31 24.25
CA GLY A 389 -28.12 -47.07 25.48
C GLY A 389 -27.72 -48.54 25.37
N LEU A 390 -26.66 -48.87 24.64
CA LEU A 390 -26.18 -50.24 24.50
C LEU A 390 -25.13 -50.57 25.57
N ILE A 391 -25.39 -51.62 26.36
CA ILE A 391 -24.38 -52.18 27.26
C ILE A 391 -24.39 -53.71 27.17
N ALA A 392 -23.19 -54.29 27.13
CA ALA A 392 -22.99 -55.74 27.13
C ALA A 392 -22.21 -56.15 28.38
N LEU A 393 -22.77 -57.09 29.13
CA LEU A 393 -22.21 -57.70 30.33
C LEU A 393 -21.94 -59.17 30.05
N ASP A 394 -20.67 -59.55 30.03
CA ASP A 394 -20.22 -60.93 29.85
C ASP A 394 -19.81 -61.50 31.20
N GLU A 395 -20.52 -62.55 31.63
CA GLU A 395 -20.40 -63.22 32.94
C GLU A 395 -20.31 -62.26 34.15
N PRO A 396 -21.35 -61.42 34.37
CA PRO A 396 -21.33 -60.39 35.41
C PRO A 396 -21.28 -60.93 36.84
N THR A 397 -21.53 -62.23 37.05
CA THR A 397 -21.55 -62.89 38.36
C THR A 397 -20.19 -63.47 38.78
N THR A 398 -19.16 -63.35 37.93
CA THR A 398 -17.82 -63.89 38.18
C THR A 398 -17.26 -63.43 39.54
N ASN A 399 -16.90 -64.38 40.41
CA ASN A 399 -16.33 -64.13 41.76
C ASN A 399 -17.24 -63.32 42.71
N LEU A 400 -18.55 -63.26 42.47
CA LEU A 400 -19.53 -62.68 43.40
C LEU A 400 -20.14 -63.78 44.30
N ASP A 401 -20.51 -63.40 45.52
CA ASP A 401 -21.29 -64.26 46.41
C ASP A 401 -22.79 -64.19 46.06
N ARG A 402 -23.58 -65.12 46.62
CA ARG A 402 -25.01 -65.24 46.28
C ARG A 402 -25.81 -63.98 46.59
N ASP A 403 -25.46 -63.27 47.65
CA ASP A 403 -26.17 -62.06 48.09
C ASP A 403 -25.86 -60.85 47.18
N ASN A 404 -24.61 -60.69 46.74
CA ASN A 404 -24.24 -59.67 45.76
C ASN A 404 -24.75 -60.02 44.36
N ILE A 405 -24.77 -61.30 43.95
CA ILE A 405 -25.41 -61.74 42.69
C ILE A 405 -26.87 -61.34 42.67
N LYS A 406 -27.62 -61.66 43.73
CA LYS A 406 -29.04 -61.31 43.86
C LYS A 406 -29.28 -59.80 43.86
N SER A 407 -28.43 -59.03 44.55
CA SER A 407 -28.55 -57.58 44.64
C SER A 407 -28.17 -56.88 43.32
N LEU A 408 -27.18 -57.41 42.61
CA LEU A 408 -26.80 -56.96 41.27
C LEU A 408 -27.92 -57.22 40.26
N ALA A 409 -28.50 -58.43 40.25
CA ALA A 409 -29.61 -58.80 39.37
C ALA A 409 -30.83 -57.88 39.57
N ARG A 410 -31.19 -57.60 40.83
CA ARG A 410 -32.28 -56.66 41.18
C ARG A 410 -32.01 -55.23 40.73
N SER A 411 -30.77 -54.77 40.92
CA SER A 411 -30.39 -53.40 40.52
C SER A 411 -30.39 -53.26 38.99
N LEU A 412 -29.93 -54.28 38.26
CA LEU A 412 -30.03 -54.32 36.80
C LEU A 412 -31.49 -54.36 36.32
N ALA A 413 -32.36 -55.13 36.97
CA ALA A 413 -33.79 -55.13 36.67
C ALA A 413 -34.43 -53.76 36.87
N GLN A 414 -34.09 -53.06 37.95
CA GLN A 414 -34.57 -51.69 38.20
C GLN A 414 -34.06 -50.68 37.15
N ILE A 415 -32.81 -50.84 36.68
CA ILE A 415 -32.25 -50.03 35.59
C ILE A 415 -33.01 -50.29 34.28
N ILE A 416 -33.30 -51.57 33.96
CA ILE A 416 -34.13 -51.93 32.81
C ILE A 416 -35.49 -51.26 32.93
N GLU A 417 -36.19 -51.42 34.04
CA GLU A 417 -37.55 -50.89 34.24
C GLU A 417 -37.59 -49.36 34.09
N THR A 418 -36.62 -48.66 34.66
CA THR A 418 -36.50 -47.20 34.56
C THR A 418 -36.26 -46.75 33.12
N ARG A 419 -35.45 -47.52 32.37
CA ARG A 419 -35.05 -47.18 30.99
C ARG A 419 -35.90 -47.82 29.91
N GLN A 420 -36.80 -48.74 30.25
CA GLN A 420 -37.73 -49.39 29.31
C GLN A 420 -38.64 -48.37 28.61
N LYS A 421 -38.91 -47.24 29.30
CA LYS A 421 -39.67 -46.11 28.74
C LYS A 421 -38.90 -45.31 27.69
N GLN A 422 -37.58 -45.49 27.59
CA GLN A 422 -36.72 -44.82 26.61
C GLN A 422 -36.49 -45.75 25.40
N ALA A 423 -36.71 -45.26 24.18
CA ALA A 423 -36.69 -46.08 22.96
C ALA A 423 -35.32 -46.70 22.59
N ASN A 424 -34.23 -46.28 23.24
CA ASN A 424 -32.86 -46.53 22.78
C ASN A 424 -31.99 -47.33 23.79
N PHE A 425 -32.59 -48.07 24.72
CA PHE A 425 -31.84 -48.90 25.68
C PHE A 425 -31.80 -50.37 25.26
N GLN A 426 -30.59 -50.95 25.24
CA GLN A 426 -30.34 -52.35 24.93
C GLN A 426 -29.30 -52.91 25.91
N LEU A 427 -29.70 -53.89 26.71
CA LEU A 427 -28.81 -54.60 27.61
C LEU A 427 -28.61 -56.03 27.08
N ILE A 428 -27.36 -56.42 26.86
CA ILE A 428 -26.98 -57.78 26.48
C ILE A 428 -26.30 -58.40 27.70
N VAL A 429 -26.80 -59.54 28.16
CA VAL A 429 -26.18 -60.32 29.22
C VAL A 429 -25.82 -61.70 28.68
N ILE A 430 -24.57 -62.11 28.88
CA ILE A 430 -24.08 -63.46 28.64
C ILE A 430 -23.80 -64.06 30.01
N THR A 431 -24.48 -65.14 30.36
CA THR A 431 -24.22 -65.84 31.61
C THR A 431 -24.63 -67.30 31.57
N HIS A 432 -23.95 -68.14 32.35
CA HIS A 432 -24.36 -69.51 32.68
C HIS A 432 -25.01 -69.63 34.06
N ASP A 433 -25.19 -68.53 34.80
CA ASP A 433 -25.78 -68.50 36.14
C ASP A 433 -27.31 -68.43 36.07
N GLU A 434 -27.98 -69.57 36.30
CA GLU A 434 -29.44 -69.67 36.27
C GLU A 434 -30.11 -68.91 37.43
N ASP A 435 -29.47 -68.85 38.61
CA ASP A 435 -29.96 -68.11 39.78
C ASP A 435 -30.00 -66.61 39.47
N PHE A 436 -28.97 -66.08 38.81
CA PHE A 436 -28.91 -64.67 38.37
C PHE A 436 -30.03 -64.32 37.38
N LEU A 437 -30.26 -65.16 36.37
CA LEU A 437 -31.36 -64.96 35.41
C LEU A 437 -32.73 -64.98 36.10
N SER A 438 -32.92 -65.86 37.09
CA SER A 438 -34.14 -65.90 37.90
C SER A 438 -34.34 -64.61 38.70
N TYR A 439 -33.29 -64.09 39.35
CA TYR A 439 -33.39 -62.85 40.14
C TYR A 439 -33.62 -61.59 39.29
N MET A 440 -33.13 -61.59 38.05
CA MET A 440 -33.31 -60.48 37.11
C MET A 440 -34.73 -60.43 36.53
N SER A 441 -35.55 -61.47 36.75
CA SER A 441 -36.93 -61.58 36.25
C SER A 441 -37.00 -61.37 34.73
N CYS A 442 -36.09 -62.00 33.99
CA CYS A 442 -35.96 -61.81 32.54
C CYS A 442 -37.27 -62.09 31.77
N SER A 443 -38.15 -62.93 32.30
CA SER A 443 -39.48 -63.20 31.72
C SER A 443 -40.38 -61.96 31.62
N ASP A 444 -40.15 -60.93 32.44
CA ASP A 444 -40.94 -59.70 32.41
C ASP A 444 -40.49 -58.73 31.30
N TYR A 445 -39.28 -58.94 30.76
CA TYR A 445 -38.63 -58.00 29.83
C TYR A 445 -38.20 -58.61 28.49
N CYS A 446 -38.15 -59.95 28.38
CA CYS A 446 -37.69 -60.65 27.19
C CYS A 446 -38.60 -61.84 26.86
N ASP A 447 -39.17 -61.85 25.65
CA ASP A 447 -39.96 -62.99 25.14
C ASP A 447 -39.09 -64.21 24.78
N HIS A 448 -37.83 -63.95 24.40
CA HIS A 448 -36.90 -64.96 23.90
C HIS A 448 -35.48 -64.72 24.46
N TYR A 449 -34.74 -65.80 24.69
CA TYR A 449 -33.31 -65.77 24.99
C TYR A 449 -32.56 -66.73 24.07
N TYR A 450 -31.28 -66.46 23.83
CA TYR A 450 -30.41 -67.30 23.02
C TYR A 450 -29.61 -68.24 23.92
N ARG A 451 -29.64 -69.54 23.64
CA ARG A 451 -28.77 -70.55 24.27
C ARG A 451 -27.74 -70.97 23.22
N LEU A 452 -26.46 -70.72 23.50
CA LEU A 452 -25.32 -70.99 22.62
C LEU A 452 -24.63 -72.31 22.97
#